data_AF-A0A439CYB4-F1
#
_entry.id   AF-A0A439CYB4-F1
#
_cell.length_a   1.000
_cell.length_b   1.000
_cell.length_c   1.000
_cell.angle_alpha   90.00
_cell.angle_beta   90.00
_cell.angle_gamma   90.00
#
_symmetry.space_group_name_H-M   'P 1'
#
loop_
_entity.id
_entity.type
_entity.pdbx_description
1 polymer ?
#
loop_
_entity_poly.entity_id
_entity_poly.type
_entity_poly.pdbx_seq_one_letter_code
_entity_poly.pdbx_strand_id
1 'polypeptide(L)'
;MPASCTVTMYPVLDTQTALDRLLSPTRDITLQEEERHPWHAPSFQPLDRPLLRVWDRYTGSNPEDGCMMARSPEKRLCDEESRRTSLQTHSDYKKWNPTPYISFEDSQSRVESLVQRRLARGAQMITAIDPNTRLRNGLPFLRAITEMKYYNIPDPYGKNYEYYQHEYLCLWQVTAAEFVGEWEWTDLRDDGNWYHNIILPAYEKFIETAAAGNTSRASEEAEIGQRNEDSIDDLQSSLAKLSGAPTILHTGLRLHTLTVQATCARASSPNSDVCDEQVDHSSDDEVEDEDESDHEGYEYDENTDEEVMKANAADDIIKIIEGDW
;
A
#
# COMPACT_ATOMS: atom_id res chain seq x y z
N MET A 1 -31.17 -4.05 26.48
CA MET A 1 -31.22 -3.17 25.29
C MET A 1 -29.97 -3.46 24.49
N PRO A 2 -30.03 -3.85 23.20
CA PRO A 2 -28.83 -4.02 22.42
C PRO A 2 -28.25 -2.62 22.13
N ALA A 3 -26.96 -2.44 22.41
CA ALA A 3 -26.24 -1.25 22.02
C ALA A 3 -26.30 -1.13 20.49
N SER A 4 -26.84 -0.03 20.00
CA SER A 4 -26.79 0.30 18.58
C SER A 4 -25.31 0.46 18.22
N CYS A 5 -24.76 -0.53 17.53
CA CYS A 5 -23.41 -0.47 16.96
C CYS A 5 -23.42 0.66 15.93
N THR A 6 -22.93 1.84 16.30
CA THR A 6 -22.67 2.91 15.34
C THR A 6 -21.48 2.47 14.50
N VAL A 7 -21.76 1.92 13.32
CA VAL A 7 -20.73 1.70 12.29
C VAL A 7 -20.13 3.07 12.01
N THR A 8 -18.88 3.24 12.44
CA THR A 8 -18.14 4.47 12.19
C THR A 8 -17.74 4.40 10.73
N MET A 9 -18.52 5.03 9.84
CA MET A 9 -18.15 5.13 8.43
C MET A 9 -16.92 6.03 8.33
N TYR A 10 -15.75 5.42 8.17
CA TYR A 10 -14.55 6.17 7.84
C TYR A 10 -14.73 6.81 6.45
N PRO A 11 -14.35 8.09 6.27
CA PRO A 11 -14.34 8.68 4.94
C PRO A 11 -13.35 7.91 4.05
N VAL A 12 -13.67 7.85 2.76
CA VAL A 12 -12.75 7.28 1.77
C VAL A 12 -11.45 8.07 1.79
N LEU A 13 -10.34 7.36 1.92
CA LEU A 13 -9.00 7.92 1.95
C LEU A 13 -8.69 8.62 0.63
N ASP A 14 -8.49 9.93 0.72
CA ASP A 14 -8.03 10.75 -0.39
C ASP A 14 -6.53 11.07 -0.28
N THR A 15 -5.97 11.59 -1.37
CA THR A 15 -4.56 11.97 -1.49
C THR A 15 -4.16 12.98 -0.41
N GLN A 16 -5.00 13.96 -0.10
CA GLN A 16 -4.67 15.01 0.87
C GLN A 16 -4.58 14.43 2.28
N THR A 17 -5.51 13.57 2.66
CA THR A 17 -5.53 12.87 3.95
C THR A 17 -4.30 11.97 4.09
N ALA A 18 -3.90 11.28 3.01
CA ALA A 18 -2.66 10.49 3.00
C ALA A 18 -1.43 11.38 3.19
N LEU A 19 -1.35 12.52 2.48
CA LEU A 19 -0.25 13.48 2.63
C LEU A 19 -0.19 14.08 4.04
N ASP A 20 -1.32 14.43 4.63
CA ASP A 20 -1.39 14.97 6.00
C ASP A 20 -0.86 13.96 7.04
N ARG A 21 -0.98 12.65 6.75
CA ARG A 21 -0.42 11.57 7.58
C ARG A 21 1.07 11.34 7.33
N LEU A 22 1.60 11.68 6.15
CA LEU A 22 3.03 11.56 5.81
C LEU A 22 3.86 12.82 6.08
N LEU A 23 3.23 13.99 6.13
CA LEU A 23 3.92 15.26 6.29
C LEU A 23 3.81 15.73 7.74
N SER A 24 4.92 16.25 8.27
CA SER A 24 4.92 16.87 9.59
C SER A 24 4.13 18.18 9.54
N PRO A 25 3.23 18.44 10.52
CA PRO A 25 2.51 19.71 10.58
C PRO A 25 3.45 20.87 10.97
N THR A 26 4.57 20.55 11.63
CA THR A 26 5.61 21.50 12.00
C THR A 26 6.65 21.56 10.89
N ARG A 27 6.82 22.75 10.31
CA ARG A 27 7.95 23.08 9.43
C ARG A 27 9.21 23.22 10.29
N ASP A 28 9.74 22.10 10.75
CA ASP A 28 11.09 22.09 11.30
C ASP A 28 12.11 22.28 10.15
N ILE A 29 13.28 22.81 10.49
CA ILE A 29 14.34 23.20 9.54
C ILE A 29 15.12 21.97 9.03
N THR A 30 14.92 20.81 9.66
CA THR A 30 15.44 19.52 9.21
C THR A 30 14.61 18.99 8.04
N LEU A 31 15.28 18.43 7.02
CA LEU A 31 14.62 17.73 5.91
C LEU A 31 13.64 16.70 6.47
N GLN A 32 12.36 16.81 6.09
CA GLN A 32 11.32 15.89 6.56
C GLN A 32 11.61 14.48 6.04
N GLU A 33 11.09 13.46 6.72
CA GLU A 33 11.29 12.07 6.28
C GLU A 33 10.76 11.84 4.87
N GLU A 34 9.62 12.44 4.52
CA GLU A 34 9.06 12.38 3.17
C GLU A 34 9.97 13.01 2.09
N GLU A 35 10.84 13.96 2.45
CA GLU A 35 11.81 14.57 1.53
C GLU A 35 13.06 13.70 1.36
N ARG A 36 13.44 12.94 2.40
CA ARG A 36 14.59 12.03 2.39
C ARG A 36 14.27 10.68 1.76
N HIS A 37 13.09 10.15 2.06
CA HIS A 37 12.58 8.85 1.61
C HIS A 37 11.07 8.94 1.35
N PRO A 38 10.67 9.34 0.13
CA PRO A 38 9.27 9.58 -0.18
C PRO A 38 8.46 8.28 -0.22
N TRP A 39 7.33 8.27 0.48
CA TRP A 39 6.31 7.23 0.41
C TRP A 39 5.13 7.63 -0.47
N HIS A 40 4.83 8.92 -0.60
CA HIS A 40 3.70 9.43 -1.40
C HIS A 40 3.87 9.13 -2.90
N ALA A 41 5.12 9.06 -3.37
CA ALA A 41 5.48 8.78 -4.74
C ALA A 41 6.32 7.50 -4.77
N PRO A 42 5.69 6.31 -4.90
CA PRO A 42 6.42 5.06 -4.93
C PRO A 42 7.45 5.06 -6.08
N SER A 43 8.67 4.62 -5.78
CA SER A 43 9.81 4.66 -6.69
C SER A 43 9.81 3.54 -7.75
N PHE A 44 8.76 2.71 -7.80
CA PHE A 44 8.68 1.54 -8.66
C PHE A 44 7.60 1.68 -9.72
N GLN A 45 7.74 0.91 -10.79
CA GLN A 45 6.81 0.94 -11.92
C GLN A 45 5.44 0.38 -11.54
N PRO A 46 4.37 0.81 -12.23
CA PRO A 46 3.06 0.16 -12.16
C PRO A 46 3.19 -1.36 -12.27
N LEU A 47 2.42 -2.09 -11.47
CA LEU A 47 2.46 -3.55 -11.48
C LEU A 47 1.55 -4.07 -12.61
N ASP A 48 1.98 -5.11 -13.31
CA ASP A 48 1.22 -5.76 -14.38
C ASP A 48 0.25 -6.83 -13.87
N ARG A 49 0.02 -6.87 -12.56
CA ARG A 49 -0.65 -7.98 -11.86
C ARG A 49 -1.40 -7.47 -10.63
N PRO A 50 -2.42 -8.20 -10.16
CA PRO A 50 -3.11 -7.86 -8.93
C PRO A 50 -2.24 -8.18 -7.71
N LEU A 51 -2.52 -7.49 -6.61
CA LEU A 51 -2.03 -7.87 -5.29
C LEU A 51 -3.09 -8.70 -4.57
N LEU A 52 -2.65 -9.75 -3.86
CA LEU A 52 -3.53 -10.74 -3.25
C LEU A 52 -3.44 -10.73 -1.73
N ARG A 53 -4.57 -10.84 -1.04
CA ARG A 53 -4.60 -11.00 0.42
C ARG A 53 -5.35 -12.27 0.80
N VAL A 54 -4.71 -13.08 1.64
CA VAL A 54 -5.36 -14.21 2.31
C VAL A 54 -5.93 -13.73 3.63
N TRP A 55 -7.21 -14.03 3.87
CA TRP A 55 -7.85 -13.65 5.13
C TRP A 55 -8.88 -14.69 5.58
N ASP A 56 -9.19 -14.66 6.87
CA ASP A 56 -10.20 -15.49 7.53
C ASP A 56 -10.89 -14.70 8.65
N ARG A 57 -11.75 -15.36 9.44
CA ARG A 57 -12.44 -14.73 10.57
C ARG A 57 -11.51 -14.18 11.67
N TYR A 58 -10.24 -14.58 11.68
CA TYR A 58 -9.21 -14.14 12.62
C TYR A 58 -8.16 -13.25 11.95
N THR A 59 -8.44 -12.78 10.75
CA THR A 59 -7.59 -11.80 10.08
C THR A 59 -8.16 -10.41 10.36
N GLY A 60 -7.27 -9.46 10.64
CA GLY A 60 -7.59 -8.06 10.83
C GLY A 60 -7.69 -7.38 9.47
N SER A 61 -8.39 -6.25 9.41
CA SER A 61 -8.54 -5.48 8.17
C SER A 61 -9.21 -6.30 7.05
N ASN A 62 -10.22 -7.09 7.43
CA ASN A 62 -11.03 -7.82 6.47
C ASN A 62 -11.83 -6.85 5.59
N PRO A 63 -12.19 -7.26 4.36
CA PRO A 63 -13.01 -6.46 3.49
C PRO A 63 -14.43 -6.33 4.05
N GLU A 64 -14.91 -5.08 4.10
CA GLU A 64 -16.27 -4.70 4.45
C GLU A 64 -16.77 -3.73 3.36
N ASP A 65 -17.85 -4.09 2.66
CA ASP A 65 -18.41 -3.31 1.55
C ASP A 65 -17.37 -2.91 0.48
N GLY A 66 -16.44 -3.83 0.17
CA GLY A 66 -15.37 -3.62 -0.80
C GLY A 66 -14.22 -2.73 -0.31
N CYS A 67 -14.22 -2.28 0.94
CA CYS A 67 -13.13 -1.52 1.54
C CYS A 67 -12.40 -2.35 2.61
N MET A 68 -11.12 -2.10 2.82
CA MET A 68 -10.38 -2.64 3.97
C MET A 68 -9.74 -1.50 4.74
N MET A 69 -9.95 -1.46 6.06
CA MET A 69 -9.34 -0.48 6.94
C MET A 69 -8.16 -1.09 7.69
N ALA A 70 -7.00 -0.43 7.67
CA ALA A 70 -5.89 -0.79 8.54
C ALA A 70 -6.33 -0.69 10.00
N ARG A 71 -5.70 -1.45 10.89
CA ARG A 71 -6.08 -1.45 12.31
C ARG A 71 -5.70 -0.16 13.04
N SER A 72 -4.78 0.62 12.47
CA SER A 72 -4.46 1.98 12.94
C SER A 72 -4.61 2.99 11.80
N PRO A 73 -5.85 3.26 11.35
CA PRO A 73 -6.09 3.98 10.11
C PRO A 73 -5.76 5.47 10.20
N GLU A 74 -5.62 6.02 11.40
CA GLU A 74 -5.28 7.44 11.62
C GLU A 74 -3.81 7.66 12.01
N LYS A 75 -3.01 6.59 12.16
CA LYS A 75 -1.62 6.72 12.61
C LYS A 75 -0.79 7.48 11.59
N ARG A 76 -0.17 8.56 12.05
CA ARG A 76 0.76 9.38 11.27
C ARG A 76 2.13 8.71 11.17
N LEU A 77 2.78 8.97 10.04
CA LEU A 77 4.05 8.39 9.59
C LEU A 77 4.95 9.52 9.06
N CYS A 78 4.98 10.64 9.78
CA CYS A 78 5.61 11.88 9.34
C CYS A 78 7.13 11.96 9.56
N ASP A 79 7.68 11.01 10.30
CA ASP A 79 9.09 10.97 10.65
C ASP A 79 9.64 9.53 10.54
N GLU A 80 10.96 9.44 10.51
CA GLU A 80 11.69 8.18 10.39
C GLU A 80 11.37 7.20 11.52
N GLU A 81 11.24 7.70 12.75
CA GLU A 81 10.99 6.87 13.92
C GLU A 81 9.61 6.22 13.87
N SER A 82 8.56 6.98 13.56
CA SER A 82 7.19 6.48 13.43
C SER A 82 7.07 5.44 12.32
N ARG A 83 7.74 5.65 11.18
CA ARG A 83 7.82 4.67 10.08
C ARG A 83 8.54 3.40 10.50
N ARG A 84 9.77 3.53 10.99
CA ARG A 84 10.61 2.39 11.40
C ARG A 84 9.92 1.56 12.49
N THR A 85 9.44 2.18 13.56
CA THR A 85 8.86 1.47 14.70
C THR A 85 7.54 0.78 14.34
N SER A 86 6.68 1.44 13.56
CA SER A 86 5.42 0.82 13.13
C SER A 86 5.64 -0.30 12.12
N LEU A 87 6.58 -0.16 11.19
CA LEU A 87 6.95 -1.22 10.25
C LEU A 87 7.62 -2.40 10.95
N GLN A 88 8.52 -2.16 11.91
CA GLN A 88 9.13 -3.21 12.73
C GLN A 88 8.06 -3.96 13.54
N THR A 89 7.05 -3.25 14.04
CA THR A 89 5.93 -3.85 14.74
C THR A 89 5.05 -4.68 13.81
N HIS A 90 4.83 -4.21 12.58
CA HIS A 90 4.00 -4.90 11.60
C HIS A 90 4.64 -6.17 11.04
N SER A 91 5.94 -6.11 10.75
CA SER A 91 6.71 -7.24 10.20
C SER A 91 6.88 -8.37 11.21
N ASP A 92 6.93 -8.05 12.51
CA ASP A 92 7.00 -9.04 13.58
C ASP A 92 5.59 -9.56 13.91
N TYR A 93 5.16 -10.60 13.18
CA TYR A 93 3.84 -11.25 13.41
C TYR A 93 3.63 -11.85 14.82
N LYS A 94 4.65 -11.86 15.70
CA LYS A 94 4.46 -12.17 17.13
C LYS A 94 3.88 -10.98 17.91
N LYS A 95 3.94 -9.77 17.35
CA LYS A 95 3.41 -8.52 17.92
C LYS A 95 2.05 -8.16 17.35
N TRP A 96 1.13 -7.83 18.24
CA TRP A 96 -0.29 -7.66 17.91
C TRP A 96 -0.75 -6.21 17.87
N ASN A 97 0.14 -5.27 18.18
CA ASN A 97 -0.17 -3.85 18.19
C ASN A 97 -0.73 -3.40 16.83
N PRO A 98 -1.82 -2.62 16.79
CA PRO A 98 -2.37 -2.08 15.57
C PRO A 98 -1.35 -1.24 14.79
N THR A 99 -1.30 -1.45 13.48
CA THR A 99 -0.41 -0.73 12.55
C THR A 99 -1.22 -0.12 11.39
N PRO A 100 -0.67 0.89 10.68
CA PRO A 100 -1.36 1.55 9.58
C PRO A 100 -1.24 0.78 8.26
N TYR A 101 -0.89 -0.50 8.29
CA TYR A 101 -0.58 -1.29 7.10
C TYR A 101 -1.60 -2.40 6.87
N ILE A 102 -1.82 -2.74 5.61
CA ILE A 102 -2.56 -3.91 5.16
C ILE A 102 -1.64 -4.65 4.18
N SER A 103 -1.24 -5.86 4.54
CA SER A 103 -0.35 -6.70 3.74
C SER A 103 -1.07 -7.38 2.59
N PHE A 104 -0.40 -7.40 1.45
CA PHE A 104 -0.75 -8.17 0.27
C PHE A 104 0.49 -8.86 -0.29
N GLU A 105 0.27 -9.87 -1.12
CA GLU A 105 1.29 -10.68 -1.75
C GLU A 105 1.16 -10.58 -3.28
N ASP A 106 2.28 -10.58 -3.99
CA ASP A 106 2.31 -10.59 -5.47
C ASP A 106 2.60 -11.97 -6.09
N SER A 107 2.68 -13.00 -5.24
CA SER A 107 3.12 -14.35 -5.63
C SER A 107 2.09 -15.42 -5.30
N GLN A 108 1.70 -16.20 -6.32
CA GLN A 108 0.79 -17.35 -6.17
C GLN A 108 1.31 -18.36 -5.14
N SER A 109 2.57 -18.78 -5.24
CA SER A 109 3.14 -19.79 -4.33
C SER A 109 3.19 -19.29 -2.89
N ARG A 110 3.38 -17.98 -2.70
CA ARG A 110 3.33 -17.36 -1.38
C ARG A 110 1.93 -17.37 -0.79
N VAL A 111 0.92 -17.04 -1.59
CA VAL A 111 -0.50 -17.13 -1.22
C VAL A 111 -0.88 -18.56 -0.85
N GLU A 112 -0.47 -19.55 -1.65
CA GLU A 112 -0.70 -20.97 -1.36
C GLU A 112 -0.03 -21.37 -0.02
N SER A 113 1.22 -20.98 0.19
CA SER A 113 1.93 -21.23 1.45
C SER A 113 1.25 -20.59 2.67
N LEU A 114 0.68 -19.39 2.51
CA LEU A 114 -0.10 -18.73 3.55
C LEU A 114 -1.38 -19.49 3.87
N VAL A 115 -2.14 -19.87 2.84
CA VAL A 115 -3.38 -20.62 3.03
C VAL A 115 -3.10 -21.97 3.71
N GLN A 116 -2.10 -22.71 3.26
CA GLN A 116 -1.74 -24.01 3.83
C GLN A 116 -1.43 -23.92 5.32
N ARG A 117 -0.68 -22.88 5.74
CA ARG A 117 -0.38 -22.63 7.16
C ARG A 117 -1.60 -22.26 7.99
N ARG A 118 -2.69 -21.83 7.36
CA ARG A 118 -3.91 -21.33 8.00
C ARG A 118 -5.11 -22.27 7.89
N LEU A 119 -5.02 -23.40 7.20
CA LEU A 119 -6.15 -24.31 6.98
C LEU A 119 -6.85 -24.74 8.28
N ALA A 120 -6.10 -24.92 9.37
CA ALA A 120 -6.65 -25.28 10.68
C ALA A 120 -7.58 -24.19 11.28
N ARG A 121 -7.51 -22.94 10.79
CA ARG A 121 -8.35 -21.83 11.25
C ARG A 121 -9.74 -21.79 10.59
N GLY A 122 -10.01 -22.68 9.65
CA GLY A 122 -11.28 -22.78 8.93
C GLY A 122 -11.22 -22.13 7.56
N ALA A 123 -12.38 -21.69 7.07
CA ALA A 123 -12.54 -21.14 5.73
C ALA A 123 -11.58 -19.96 5.49
N GLN A 124 -10.89 -20.01 4.36
CA GLN A 124 -9.92 -19.00 3.92
C GLN A 124 -10.49 -18.30 2.69
N MET A 125 -10.29 -17.00 2.63
CA MET A 125 -10.69 -16.13 1.52
C MET A 125 -9.46 -15.57 0.85
N ILE A 126 -9.55 -15.35 -0.46
CA ILE A 126 -8.55 -14.62 -1.24
C ILE A 126 -9.23 -13.39 -1.83
N THR A 127 -8.68 -12.22 -1.55
CA THR A 127 -9.06 -10.97 -2.19
C THR A 127 -7.98 -10.51 -3.15
N ALA A 128 -8.37 -10.04 -4.33
CA ALA A 128 -7.48 -9.38 -5.28
C ALA A 128 -7.79 -7.88 -5.39
N ILE A 129 -6.74 -7.07 -5.50
CA ILE A 129 -6.84 -5.62 -5.72
C ILE A 129 -6.00 -5.15 -6.90
N ASP A 130 -6.40 -4.04 -7.53
CA ASP A 130 -5.59 -3.32 -8.51
C ASP A 130 -4.68 -2.29 -7.82
N PRO A 131 -3.38 -2.58 -7.64
CA PRO A 131 -2.45 -1.63 -7.04
C PRO A 131 -2.30 -0.35 -7.88
N ASN A 132 -2.61 -0.39 -9.18
CA ASN A 132 -2.46 0.78 -10.05
C ASN A 132 -3.58 1.79 -9.86
N THR A 133 -4.78 1.39 -9.42
CA THR A 133 -5.80 2.35 -8.99
C THR A 133 -5.27 3.21 -7.85
N ARG A 134 -4.58 2.59 -6.89
CA ARG A 134 -3.94 3.29 -5.79
C ARG A 134 -2.91 4.32 -6.28
N LEU A 135 -2.05 3.93 -7.22
CA LEU A 135 -1.08 4.84 -7.86
C LEU A 135 -1.76 6.04 -8.53
N ARG A 136 -2.80 5.77 -9.33
CA ARG A 136 -3.55 6.83 -10.03
C ARG A 136 -4.19 7.82 -9.07
N ASN A 137 -4.57 7.36 -7.87
CA ASN A 137 -5.16 8.19 -6.82
C ASN A 137 -4.10 8.87 -5.93
N GLY A 138 -2.81 8.74 -6.25
CA GLY A 138 -1.72 9.33 -5.45
C GLY A 138 -1.63 8.76 -4.04
N LEU A 139 -2.10 7.53 -3.83
CA LEU A 139 -2.07 6.87 -2.53
C LEU A 139 -0.82 5.98 -2.43
N PRO A 140 -0.16 5.93 -1.25
CA PRO A 140 1.06 5.17 -1.08
C PRO A 140 0.79 3.67 -0.94
N PHE A 141 1.67 2.87 -1.53
CA PHE A 141 1.93 1.49 -1.12
C PHE A 141 3.40 1.16 -1.33
N LEU A 142 3.89 0.21 -0.53
CA LEU A 142 5.31 -0.01 -0.33
C LEU A 142 5.66 -1.47 -0.56
N ARG A 143 6.92 -1.75 -0.90
CA ARG A 143 7.47 -3.12 -0.84
C ARG A 143 8.07 -3.32 0.54
N ALA A 144 7.55 -4.28 1.32
CA ALA A 144 7.93 -4.47 2.71
C ALA A 144 9.45 -4.63 2.88
N ILE A 145 10.07 -5.51 2.08
CA ILE A 145 11.52 -5.75 2.13
C ILE A 145 12.36 -4.50 1.81
N THR A 146 11.92 -3.63 0.90
CA THR A 146 12.66 -2.40 0.57
C THR A 146 12.71 -1.47 1.77
N GLU A 147 11.56 -1.28 2.41
CA GLU A 147 11.44 -0.41 3.58
C GLU A 147 12.16 -0.98 4.79
N MET A 148 12.04 -2.30 5.04
CA MET A 148 12.76 -2.95 6.12
C MET A 148 14.28 -2.79 5.98
N LYS A 149 14.82 -2.93 4.77
CA LYS A 149 16.24 -2.71 4.51
C LYS A 149 16.64 -1.24 4.68
N TYR A 150 15.85 -0.30 4.16
CA TYR A 150 16.13 1.12 4.28
C TYR A 150 16.22 1.56 5.76
N TYR A 151 15.26 1.15 6.58
CA TYR A 151 15.23 1.48 8.02
C TYR A 151 16.10 0.58 8.90
N ASN A 152 16.91 -0.32 8.32
CA ASN A 152 17.73 -1.31 9.02
C ASN A 152 16.92 -2.13 10.05
N ILE A 153 15.70 -2.54 9.68
CA ILE A 153 14.85 -3.39 10.50
C ILE A 153 15.37 -4.82 10.39
N PRO A 154 15.77 -5.47 11.50
CA PRO A 154 16.18 -6.87 11.49
C PRO A 154 15.02 -7.77 11.06
N ASP A 155 15.33 -8.84 10.33
CA ASP A 155 14.37 -9.91 10.05
C ASP A 155 13.99 -10.61 11.37
N PRO A 156 12.73 -10.49 11.85
CA PRO A 156 12.30 -11.09 13.11
C PRO A 156 12.40 -12.61 13.15
N TYR A 157 12.47 -13.26 11.99
CA TYR A 157 12.44 -14.73 11.86
C TYR A 157 13.77 -15.32 11.40
N GLY A 158 14.78 -14.49 11.11
CA GLY A 158 16.09 -14.96 10.65
C GLY A 158 16.02 -15.79 9.36
N LYS A 159 15.03 -15.56 8.50
CA LYS A 159 14.80 -16.25 7.22
C LYS A 159 15.30 -15.44 6.03
N ASN A 160 16.30 -14.59 6.22
CA ASN A 160 16.87 -13.73 5.18
C ASN A 160 15.78 -12.95 4.41
N TYR A 161 14.81 -12.41 5.14
CA TYR A 161 13.66 -11.65 4.64
C TYR A 161 12.71 -12.43 3.71
N GLU A 162 12.77 -13.77 3.64
CA GLU A 162 11.94 -14.60 2.76
C GLU A 162 10.46 -14.26 2.83
N TYR A 163 9.92 -14.00 4.02
CA TYR A 163 8.51 -13.69 4.23
C TYR A 163 8.06 -12.35 3.65
N TYR A 164 8.99 -11.43 3.40
CA TYR A 164 8.71 -10.06 3.00
C TYR A 164 9.08 -9.77 1.53
N GLN A 165 9.63 -10.75 0.80
CA GLN A 165 10.11 -10.57 -0.58
C GLN A 165 8.98 -10.22 -1.56
N HIS A 166 7.81 -10.82 -1.31
CA HIS A 166 6.59 -10.70 -2.11
C HIS A 166 5.53 -9.83 -1.45
N GLU A 167 5.84 -9.29 -0.26
CA GLU A 167 4.88 -8.55 0.54
C GLU A 167 4.87 -7.07 0.15
N TYR A 168 3.67 -6.59 -0.17
CA TYR A 168 3.34 -5.20 -0.42
C TYR A 168 2.44 -4.67 0.68
N LEU A 169 2.71 -3.44 1.12
CA LEU A 169 1.99 -2.79 2.21
C LEU A 169 1.14 -1.64 1.66
N CYS A 170 -0.18 -1.79 1.74
CA CYS A 170 -1.12 -0.71 1.49
C CYS A 170 -1.36 0.08 2.78
N LEU A 171 -1.22 1.42 2.74
CA LEU A 171 -1.36 2.24 3.94
C LEU A 171 -2.81 2.67 4.18
N TRP A 172 -3.21 2.61 5.45
CA TRP A 172 -4.44 3.06 6.10
C TRP A 172 -5.77 2.48 5.61
N GLN A 173 -6.01 2.44 4.30
CA GLN A 173 -7.27 1.96 3.73
C GLN A 173 -7.11 1.52 2.29
N VAL A 174 -7.57 0.31 1.95
CA VAL A 174 -7.85 -0.08 0.57
C VAL A 174 -9.30 0.30 0.25
N THR A 175 -9.50 1.05 -0.83
CA THR A 175 -10.81 1.57 -1.24
C THR A 175 -11.55 0.61 -2.15
N ALA A 176 -12.88 0.72 -2.21
CA ALA A 176 -13.72 -0.07 -3.12
C ALA A 176 -13.33 0.08 -4.60
N ALA A 177 -12.77 1.22 -4.99
CA ALA A 177 -12.28 1.44 -6.36
C ALA A 177 -11.08 0.57 -6.73
N GLU A 178 -10.40 -0.02 -5.75
CA GLU A 178 -9.22 -0.88 -5.96
C GLU A 178 -9.61 -2.37 -5.98
N PHE A 179 -10.84 -2.72 -5.58
CA PHE A 179 -11.25 -4.10 -5.38
C PHE A 179 -11.58 -4.80 -6.70
N VAL A 180 -10.84 -5.88 -7.00
CA VAL A 180 -11.04 -6.66 -8.24
C VAL A 180 -12.06 -7.77 -8.01
N GLY A 181 -11.92 -8.47 -6.88
CA GLY A 181 -12.79 -9.58 -6.55
C GLY A 181 -12.33 -10.34 -5.31
N GLU A 182 -13.18 -11.28 -4.91
CA GLU A 182 -12.99 -12.12 -3.74
C GLU A 182 -13.51 -13.52 -4.01
N TRP A 183 -12.79 -14.52 -3.49
CA TRP A 183 -13.05 -15.94 -3.71
C TRP A 183 -12.79 -16.72 -2.43
N GLU A 184 -13.63 -17.73 -2.18
CA GLU A 184 -13.30 -18.74 -1.18
C GLU A 184 -12.17 -19.62 -1.70
N TRP A 185 -11.20 -19.95 -0.83
CA TRP A 185 -10.09 -20.81 -1.22
C TRP A 185 -10.55 -22.18 -1.74
N THR A 186 -11.66 -22.70 -1.20
CA THR A 186 -12.26 -23.96 -1.62
C THR A 186 -12.70 -23.97 -3.07
N ASP A 187 -13.06 -22.82 -3.63
CA ASP A 187 -13.48 -22.68 -5.02
C ASP A 187 -12.28 -22.55 -5.97
N LEU A 188 -11.10 -22.20 -5.44
CA LEU A 188 -9.87 -22.02 -6.21
C LEU A 188 -8.98 -23.26 -6.20
N ARG A 189 -8.85 -23.93 -5.05
CA ARG A 189 -7.81 -24.96 -4.80
C ARG A 189 -7.83 -26.17 -5.74
N ASP A 190 -8.97 -26.46 -6.35
CA ASP A 190 -9.12 -27.61 -7.25
C ASP A 190 -8.56 -27.31 -8.66
N ASP A 191 -8.36 -26.04 -8.99
CA ASP A 191 -7.62 -25.60 -10.18
C ASP A 191 -6.16 -25.34 -9.83
N GLY A 192 -5.26 -26.23 -10.26
CA GLY A 192 -3.82 -26.09 -10.03
C GLY A 192 -3.18 -24.84 -10.67
N ASN A 193 -3.94 -24.08 -11.47
CA ASN A 193 -3.55 -22.82 -12.07
C ASN A 193 -4.59 -21.70 -11.85
N TRP A 194 -5.31 -21.75 -10.72
CA TRP A 194 -6.36 -20.79 -10.33
C TRP A 194 -5.97 -19.32 -10.52
N TYR A 195 -4.71 -18.97 -10.26
CA TYR A 195 -4.23 -17.60 -10.44
C TYR A 195 -4.38 -17.14 -11.90
N HIS A 196 -3.93 -17.95 -12.87
CA HIS A 196 -4.00 -17.60 -14.29
C HIS A 196 -5.36 -17.87 -14.91
N ASN A 197 -6.11 -18.85 -14.40
CA ASN A 197 -7.39 -19.25 -14.99
C ASN A 197 -8.58 -18.47 -14.43
N ILE A 198 -8.48 -17.91 -13.22
CA ILE A 198 -9.61 -17.28 -12.52
C ILE A 198 -9.27 -15.83 -12.14
N ILE A 199 -8.16 -15.60 -11.45
CA ILE A 199 -7.83 -14.28 -10.90
C ILE A 199 -7.37 -13.30 -11.97
N LEU A 200 -6.39 -13.69 -12.81
CA LEU A 200 -5.89 -12.83 -13.88
C LEU A 200 -6.99 -12.42 -14.87
N PRO A 201 -7.88 -13.32 -15.35
CA PRO A 201 -8.99 -12.91 -16.22
C PRO A 201 -9.96 -11.94 -15.56
N ALA A 202 -10.23 -12.09 -14.25
CA ALA A 202 -11.04 -11.13 -13.50
C ALA A 202 -10.35 -9.77 -13.41
N TYR A 203 -9.03 -9.76 -13.18
CA TYR A 203 -8.21 -8.55 -13.14
C TYR A 203 -8.16 -7.82 -14.50
N GLU A 204 -7.94 -8.55 -15.59
CA GLU A 204 -7.94 -8.00 -16.95
C GLU A 204 -9.29 -7.33 -17.26
N LYS A 205 -10.40 -8.04 -17.01
CA LYS A 205 -11.75 -7.48 -17.18
C LYS A 205 -12.00 -6.24 -16.33
N PHE A 206 -11.47 -6.21 -15.10
CA PHE A 206 -11.55 -5.05 -14.22
C PHE A 206 -10.83 -3.85 -14.84
N ILE A 207 -9.60 -4.03 -15.33
CA ILE A 207 -8.82 -2.96 -15.98
C ILE A 207 -9.52 -2.47 -17.25
N GLU A 208 -10.03 -3.37 -18.09
CA GLU A 208 -10.77 -3.03 -19.31
C GLU A 208 -12.00 -2.16 -19.01
N THR A 209 -12.75 -2.53 -17.97
CA THR A 209 -13.94 -1.79 -17.54
C THR A 209 -13.57 -0.39 -17.06
N ALA A 210 -12.49 -0.26 -16.27
CA ALA A 210 -11.98 1.03 -15.82
C ALA A 210 -11.52 1.92 -17.00
N ALA A 211 -10.85 1.34 -18.00
CA ALA A 211 -10.42 2.06 -19.19
C ALA A 211 -11.60 2.55 -20.04
N ALA A 212 -12.63 1.72 -20.20
CA ALA A 212 -13.86 2.07 -20.92
C ALA A 212 -14.64 3.20 -20.22
N GLY A 213 -14.77 3.13 -18.90
CA GLY A 213 -15.43 4.17 -18.10
C GLY A 213 -14.74 5.54 -18.21
N ASN A 214 -13.41 5.56 -18.17
CA ASN A 214 -12.63 6.80 -18.33
C ASN A 214 -12.78 7.41 -19.73
N THR A 215 -12.88 6.59 -20.77
CA THR A 215 -13.08 7.05 -22.16
C THR A 215 -14.47 7.68 -22.35
N SER A 216 -15.51 7.09 -21.74
CA SER A 216 -16.86 7.66 -21.76
C SER A 216 -16.91 9.02 -21.06
N ARG A 217 -16.31 9.12 -19.87
CA ARG A 217 -16.32 10.35 -19.08
C ARG A 217 -15.55 11.50 -19.75
N ALA A 218 -14.41 11.19 -20.37
CA ALA A 218 -13.64 12.17 -21.14
C ALA A 218 -14.40 12.66 -22.39
N SER A 219 -15.19 11.79 -23.02
CA SER A 219 -16.03 12.16 -24.17
C SER A 219 -17.20 13.06 -23.74
N GLU A 220 -17.85 12.76 -22.62
CA GLU A 220 -18.94 13.58 -22.06
C GLU A 220 -18.45 14.96 -21.57
N GLU A 221 -17.28 15.02 -20.91
CA GLU A 221 -16.66 16.29 -20.51
C GLU A 221 -16.27 17.15 -21.73
N ALA A 222 -15.82 16.54 -22.82
CA ALA A 222 -15.53 17.23 -24.08
C ALA A 222 -16.80 17.77 -24.77
N GLU A 223 -17.90 17.01 -24.77
CA GLU A 223 -19.19 17.46 -25.31
C GLU A 223 -19.80 18.60 -24.49
N ILE A 224 -19.67 18.57 -23.15
CA ILE A 224 -20.10 19.67 -22.28
C ILE A 224 -19.22 20.91 -22.49
N GLY A 225 -17.91 20.73 -22.67
CA GLY A 225 -16.98 21.82 -23.01
C GLY A 225 -17.34 22.51 -24.32
N GLN A 226 -17.60 21.74 -25.39
CA GLN A 226 -18.01 22.27 -26.70
C GLN A 226 -19.34 23.01 -26.65
N ARG A 227 -20.33 22.49 -25.89
CA ARG A 227 -21.64 23.14 -25.74
C ARG A 227 -21.55 24.48 -25.00
N ASN A 228 -20.56 24.65 -24.13
CA ASN A 228 -20.33 25.89 -23.40
C ASN A 228 -19.56 26.93 -24.25
N GLU A 229 -18.66 26.50 -25.14
CA GLU A 229 -17.99 27.40 -26.10
C GLU A 229 -18.99 27.99 -27.10
N ASP A 230 -19.87 27.16 -27.68
CA ASP A 230 -20.93 27.61 -28.59
C ASP A 230 -21.89 28.61 -27.91
N SER A 231 -22.17 28.41 -26.60
CA SER A 231 -23.02 29.32 -25.82
C SER A 231 -22.33 30.64 -25.47
N ILE A 232 -21.01 30.68 -25.34
CA ILE A 232 -20.26 31.91 -25.07
C ILE A 232 -20.14 32.74 -26.35
N ASP A 233 -19.92 32.09 -27.50
CA ASP A 233 -19.86 32.77 -28.80
C ASP A 233 -21.19 33.43 -29.17
N ASP A 234 -22.32 32.79 -28.86
CA ASP A 234 -23.66 33.37 -29.04
C ASP A 234 -23.90 34.60 -28.15
N LEU A 235 -23.36 34.60 -26.91
CA LEU A 235 -23.42 35.75 -26.02
C LEU A 235 -22.50 36.88 -26.48
N GLN A 236 -21.29 36.57 -26.98
CA GLN A 236 -20.37 37.56 -27.55
C GLN A 236 -20.93 38.18 -28.84
N SER A 237 -21.55 37.38 -29.71
CA SER A 237 -22.26 37.82 -30.92
C SER A 237 -23.45 38.72 -30.59
N SER A 238 -24.17 38.42 -29.51
CA SER A 238 -25.27 39.25 -29.01
C SER A 238 -24.77 40.57 -28.40
N LEU A 239 -23.63 40.56 -27.72
CA LEU A 239 -23.01 41.76 -27.15
C LEU A 239 -22.45 42.70 -28.24
N ALA A 240 -21.84 42.15 -29.29
CA ALA A 240 -21.35 42.91 -30.45
C ALA A 240 -22.48 43.57 -31.26
N LYS A 241 -23.67 42.97 -31.28
CA LYS A 241 -24.87 43.57 -31.89
C LYS A 241 -25.48 44.70 -31.05
N LEU A 242 -25.24 44.72 -29.74
CA LEU A 242 -25.71 45.79 -28.84
C LEU A 242 -24.76 47.00 -28.78
N SER A 243 -23.50 46.86 -29.18
CA SER A 243 -22.52 47.96 -29.14
C SER A 243 -22.47 48.82 -30.42
N GLY A 244 -23.60 49.04 -31.07
CA GLY A 244 -23.70 49.91 -32.25
C GLY A 244 -23.42 51.39 -31.93
N ALA A 245 -22.14 51.78 -31.82
CA ALA A 245 -21.61 53.14 -31.99
C ALA A 245 -20.05 53.11 -32.05
N PRO A 246 -19.42 54.10 -32.69
CA PRO A 246 -18.26 53.87 -33.56
C PRO A 246 -16.90 53.90 -32.86
N THR A 247 -15.98 53.17 -33.51
CA THR A 247 -14.52 53.19 -33.41
C THR A 247 -13.93 54.55 -33.03
N ILE A 248 -13.25 54.61 -31.89
CA ILE A 248 -12.20 55.59 -31.62
C ILE A 248 -10.93 54.83 -31.22
N LEU A 249 -9.91 54.98 -32.06
CA LEU A 249 -8.51 54.58 -31.83
C LEU A 249 -7.99 55.11 -30.49
N HIS A 250 -7.33 54.26 -29.69
CA HIS A 250 -5.96 54.50 -29.22
C HIS A 250 -5.38 53.33 -28.41
N THR A 251 -4.15 52.93 -28.78
CA THR A 251 -3.06 52.32 -27.96
C THR A 251 -3.43 51.19 -26.98
N GLY A 252 -2.97 49.96 -27.17
CA GLY A 252 -1.55 49.61 -27.24
C GLY A 252 -1.12 48.98 -25.92
N LEU A 253 -1.24 47.64 -25.82
CA LEU A 253 -0.56 46.84 -24.81
C LEU A 253 -0.40 45.42 -25.34
N ARG A 254 0.82 45.15 -25.83
CA ARG A 254 1.31 43.79 -26.09
C ARG A 254 1.52 43.11 -24.74
N LEU A 255 0.75 42.05 -24.46
CA LEU A 255 1.13 41.08 -23.44
C LEU A 255 2.05 40.05 -24.11
N HIS A 256 3.30 40.00 -23.68
CA HIS A 256 4.27 39.01 -24.11
C HIS A 256 3.89 37.64 -23.56
N THR A 257 3.66 36.68 -24.46
CA THR A 257 3.56 35.26 -24.16
C THR A 257 4.95 34.76 -23.75
N LEU A 258 5.13 34.40 -22.47
CA LEU A 258 6.35 33.74 -21.99
C LEU A 258 6.25 32.25 -22.30
N THR A 259 6.98 31.82 -23.32
CA THR A 259 7.22 30.41 -23.63
C THR A 259 8.27 29.87 -22.67
N VAL A 260 7.91 28.86 -21.87
CA VAL A 260 8.83 28.14 -20.99
C VAL A 260 9.68 27.18 -21.84
N GLN A 261 10.97 27.48 -22.00
CA GLN A 261 11.95 26.51 -22.50
C GLN A 261 12.53 25.73 -21.32
N ALA A 262 12.20 24.44 -21.25
CA ALA A 262 12.90 23.48 -20.40
C ALA A 262 14.23 23.12 -21.05
N THR A 263 15.34 23.49 -20.42
CA THR A 263 16.69 23.03 -20.78
C THR A 263 17.07 21.83 -19.90
N CYS A 264 17.21 20.66 -20.54
CA CYS A 264 17.82 19.49 -19.93
C CYS A 264 19.33 19.72 -19.78
N ALA A 265 19.80 19.84 -18.54
CA ALA A 265 21.23 19.82 -18.22
C ALA A 265 21.65 18.42 -17.77
N ARG A 266 22.53 17.81 -18.56
CA ARG A 266 23.21 16.53 -18.36
C ARG A 266 24.53 16.82 -17.64
N ALA A 267 24.75 16.23 -16.48
CA ALA A 267 26.06 16.16 -15.80
C ALA A 267 26.24 14.70 -15.36
N SER A 268 27.06 13.89 -16.04
CA SER A 268 28.54 13.83 -16.01
C SER A 268 29.07 13.42 -14.63
N SER A 269 29.34 12.11 -14.52
CA SER A 269 30.16 11.48 -13.49
C SER A 269 31.56 12.09 -13.39
N PRO A 270 32.20 11.92 -12.22
CA PRO A 270 33.62 11.60 -12.19
C PRO A 270 33.91 10.33 -11.37
N ASN A 271 34.68 9.44 -11.99
CA ASN A 271 35.48 8.41 -11.34
C ASN A 271 36.69 9.01 -10.62
N SER A 272 37.27 8.21 -9.71
CA SER A 272 38.64 8.18 -9.15
C SER A 272 38.60 8.41 -7.63
N ASP A 273 39.32 7.73 -6.76
CA ASP A 273 40.28 6.63 -6.84
C ASP A 273 40.65 6.32 -5.37
N VAL A 274 41.01 5.07 -5.09
CA VAL A 274 42.07 4.63 -4.14
C VAL A 274 42.03 5.15 -2.69
N CYS A 275 41.92 4.21 -1.73
CA CYS A 275 42.94 4.00 -0.68
C CYS A 275 42.79 2.57 -0.12
N ASP A 276 43.79 1.74 -0.43
CA ASP A 276 44.22 0.59 0.37
C ASP A 276 44.47 1.05 1.81
N GLU A 277 44.02 0.26 2.79
CA GLU A 277 44.82 0.06 3.99
C GLU A 277 44.55 -1.33 4.59
N GLN A 278 45.62 -2.14 4.56
CA GLN A 278 45.76 -3.40 5.26
C GLN A 278 45.79 -3.16 6.77
N VAL A 279 45.07 -3.96 7.55
CA VAL A 279 45.46 -4.23 8.95
C VAL A 279 45.15 -5.70 9.27
N ASP A 280 46.21 -6.50 9.37
CA ASP A 280 46.25 -7.76 10.10
C ASP A 280 45.92 -7.51 11.58
N HIS A 281 45.16 -8.39 12.23
CA HIS A 281 45.57 -9.00 13.51
C HIS A 281 44.65 -10.16 13.95
N SER A 282 45.34 -11.28 14.16
CA SER A 282 45.06 -12.52 14.89
C SER A 282 44.22 -12.42 16.18
N SER A 283 43.44 -13.47 16.46
CA SER A 283 43.50 -14.41 17.62
C SER A 283 42.15 -15.16 17.68
N ASP A 284 42.11 -16.48 17.48
CA ASP A 284 42.19 -17.51 18.54
C ASP A 284 41.29 -17.22 19.74
N ASP A 285 40.21 -17.98 19.87
CA ASP A 285 39.91 -18.72 21.11
C ASP A 285 38.74 -19.70 20.89
N GLU A 286 39.07 -20.98 21.04
CA GLU A 286 38.17 -22.11 21.18
C GLU A 286 37.50 -22.05 22.56
N VAL A 287 36.19 -22.25 22.63
CA VAL A 287 35.52 -22.68 23.86
C VAL A 287 34.42 -23.66 23.47
N GLU A 288 34.72 -24.95 23.67
CA GLU A 288 33.73 -26.00 23.90
C GLU A 288 33.03 -25.70 25.23
N ASP A 289 31.73 -25.96 25.34
CA ASP A 289 31.16 -26.65 26.51
C ASP A 289 29.70 -27.04 26.23
N GLU A 290 29.46 -28.32 26.42
CA GLU A 290 28.20 -29.03 26.45
C GLU A 290 27.40 -28.62 27.70
N ASP A 291 26.07 -28.56 27.61
CA ASP A 291 25.23 -28.88 28.77
C ASP A 291 23.82 -29.31 28.31
N GLU A 292 23.58 -30.61 28.45
CA GLU A 292 22.28 -31.26 28.43
C GLU A 292 21.52 -30.90 29.72
N SER A 293 20.27 -30.46 29.60
CA SER A 293 19.39 -30.24 30.76
C SER A 293 17.97 -30.68 30.44
N ASP A 294 17.66 -31.91 30.85
CA ASP A 294 16.31 -32.45 31.04
C ASP A 294 15.46 -31.53 31.94
N HIS A 295 14.29 -31.06 31.48
CA HIS A 295 13.27 -30.58 32.40
C HIS A 295 11.81 -30.75 31.89
N GLU A 296 11.19 -31.80 32.44
CA GLU A 296 9.83 -31.89 33.01
C GLU A 296 8.63 -31.30 32.24
N GLY A 297 7.72 -32.21 31.87
CA GLY A 297 6.44 -31.91 31.26
C GLY A 297 5.46 -31.23 32.22
N TYR A 298 4.90 -30.13 31.74
CA TYR A 298 3.77 -29.45 32.36
C TYR A 298 2.49 -29.86 31.65
N GLU A 299 1.61 -30.51 32.41
CA GLU A 299 0.23 -30.85 32.06
C GLU A 299 -0.58 -29.54 31.96
N TYR A 300 -0.99 -29.16 30.74
CA TYR A 300 -1.79 -27.96 30.51
C TYR A 300 -3.29 -28.27 30.71
N ASP A 301 -3.86 -27.58 31.69
CA ASP A 301 -5.28 -27.52 32.04
C ASP A 301 -6.07 -26.79 30.93
N GLU A 302 -6.72 -27.56 30.05
CA GLU A 302 -7.60 -27.07 28.99
C GLU A 302 -8.94 -26.61 29.58
N ASN A 303 -9.09 -25.39 30.13
CA ASN A 303 -10.43 -24.83 30.40
C ASN A 303 -10.54 -23.33 30.75
N THR A 304 -9.78 -22.43 30.11
CA THR A 304 -10.11 -21.00 30.15
C THR A 304 -9.60 -20.29 28.90
N ASP A 305 -10.49 -19.55 28.22
CA ASP A 305 -10.21 -18.38 27.35
C ASP A 305 -10.89 -18.37 25.95
N GLU A 306 -12.14 -18.82 25.83
CA GLU A 306 -12.90 -18.61 24.59
C GLU A 306 -13.36 -17.15 24.39
N GLU A 307 -13.42 -16.31 25.44
CA GLU A 307 -13.91 -14.93 25.32
C GLU A 307 -12.83 -13.84 25.13
N VAL A 308 -11.54 -14.14 25.36
CA VAL A 308 -10.43 -13.19 25.10
C VAL A 308 -9.89 -13.33 23.67
N MET A 309 -10.19 -14.44 22.98
CA MET A 309 -9.80 -14.66 21.58
C MET A 309 -10.63 -13.88 20.55
N LYS A 310 -11.65 -13.14 20.98
CA LYS A 310 -12.60 -12.46 20.07
C LYS A 310 -12.18 -11.04 19.64
N ALA A 311 -11.00 -10.56 20.04
CA ALA A 311 -10.56 -9.19 19.76
C ALA A 311 -9.18 -9.03 19.09
N ASN A 312 -8.40 -10.09 18.86
CA ASN A 312 -6.97 -9.94 18.55
C ASN A 312 -6.53 -10.82 17.39
N ALA A 313 -6.64 -10.28 16.18
CA ALA A 313 -6.56 -10.99 14.90
C ALA A 313 -5.57 -10.31 13.91
N ALA A 314 -4.50 -9.70 14.41
CA ALA A 314 -3.39 -9.22 13.57
C ALA A 314 -2.67 -10.39 12.91
N ASP A 315 -2.71 -10.52 11.58
CA ASP A 315 -1.74 -11.28 10.78
C ASP A 315 -1.20 -12.56 11.44
N ASP A 316 -2.13 -13.47 11.70
CA ASP A 316 -1.90 -14.71 12.39
C ASP A 316 -1.15 -15.69 11.43
N ILE A 317 0.03 -15.35 10.91
CA ILE A 317 0.74 -16.18 9.92
C ILE A 317 1.53 -17.31 10.60
N ILE A 318 1.95 -17.16 11.87
CA ILE A 318 2.91 -18.07 12.49
C ILE A 318 2.65 -18.21 14.00
N LYS A 319 1.67 -19.02 14.39
CA LYS A 319 1.63 -19.57 15.76
C LYS A 319 1.40 -21.08 15.86
N ILE A 320 1.28 -21.80 14.74
CA ILE A 320 0.91 -23.24 14.79
C ILE A 320 2.10 -24.19 14.48
N ILE A 321 3.29 -23.73 14.07
CA ILE A 321 4.36 -24.67 13.60
C ILE A 321 5.73 -24.50 14.30
N GLU A 322 5.82 -23.79 15.43
CA GLU A 322 7.06 -23.77 16.26
C GLU A 322 6.82 -24.41 17.63
N GLY A 323 5.93 -25.40 17.71
CA GLY A 323 5.85 -26.33 18.83
C GLY A 323 6.59 -27.61 18.45
N ASP A 324 7.67 -27.90 19.16
CA ASP A 324 8.32 -29.20 19.20
C ASP A 324 7.27 -30.34 19.21
N TRP A 325 7.48 -31.34 18.35
CA TRP A 325 6.88 -32.66 18.48
C TRP A 325 7.98 -33.71 18.56
#